data_AF-A0A2M7KMK5-F1
#
_entry.id   AF-A0A2M7KMK5-F1
#
_cell.length_a   1.000
_cell.length_b   1.000
_cell.length_c   1.000
_cell.angle_alpha   90.00
_cell.angle_beta   90.00
_cell.angle_gamma   90.00
#
_symmetry.space_group_name_H-M   'P 1'
#
loop_
_entity.id
_entity.type
_entity.pdbx_description
1 polymer ?
#
loop_
_entity_poly.entity_id
_entity_poly.type
_entity_poly.pdbx_seq_one_letter_code
_entity_poly.pdbx_strand_id
1 'polypeptide(L)'
;MVLDGAPAVAVKELVRALSAGALQPAGGDLYLSLVPSLTEVSKPCLLAGALPDQTRVQPAIEALAARAAVPLEGVAELDLRPPYDLSAHMAESWRVLVAHVRTPDEVWLHRPLRAHQRWLGVMEEVDRLTAGLLEAVRQQGDEPLAVGCLSDHGWTELPDSAEPLSIPEGAVCSHGRVLRGAYCMPGAAVVGSDEFFVPEPWTVASGYRYFGTRPRGAVHGGLTPQELAVWGQWLTTTENEESLPLSLRLEGQLLRG
;
A
#
# COMPACT_ATOMS: atom_id res chain seq x y z
N MET A 1 7.38 1.91 6.75
CA MET A 1 7.46 2.55 5.42
C MET A 1 6.25 2.18 4.59
N VAL A 2 5.74 3.12 3.81
CA VAL A 2 4.64 2.90 2.87
C VAL A 2 5.12 3.24 1.46
N LEU A 3 5.16 2.25 0.58
CA LEU A 3 5.52 2.38 -0.83
C LEU A 3 4.24 2.57 -1.65
N ASP A 4 4.01 3.81 -2.07
CA ASP A 4 2.82 4.22 -2.81
C ASP A 4 2.78 3.51 -4.17
N GLY A 5 1.71 2.76 -4.42
CA GLY A 5 1.51 2.06 -5.68
C GLY A 5 2.47 0.90 -5.98
N ALA A 6 3.38 0.51 -5.08
CA ALA A 6 4.38 -0.51 -5.40
C ALA A 6 3.79 -1.93 -5.54
N PRO A 7 4.07 -2.66 -6.65
CA PRO A 7 3.55 -4.01 -6.85
C PRO A 7 4.19 -4.96 -5.85
N ALA A 8 3.48 -6.05 -5.55
CA ALA A 8 3.94 -7.08 -4.61
C ALA A 8 5.38 -7.57 -4.91
N VAL A 9 5.76 -7.67 -6.18
CA VAL A 9 7.12 -8.08 -6.58
C VAL A 9 8.18 -7.07 -6.11
N ALA A 10 7.94 -5.77 -6.27
CA ALA A 10 8.89 -4.74 -5.84
C ALA A 10 9.07 -4.73 -4.31
N VAL A 11 7.98 -4.87 -3.55
CA VAL A 11 8.04 -4.96 -2.08
C VAL A 11 8.78 -6.24 -1.65
N LYS A 12 8.51 -7.38 -2.29
CA LYS A 12 9.22 -8.65 -2.00
C LYS A 12 10.72 -8.52 -2.25
N GLU A 13 11.11 -7.84 -3.32
CA GLU A 13 12.52 -7.62 -3.64
C GLU A 13 13.21 -6.71 -2.62
N LEU A 14 12.56 -5.62 -2.20
CA LEU A 14 13.03 -4.78 -1.09
C LEU A 14 13.24 -5.63 0.17
N VAL A 15 12.23 -6.40 0.56
CA VAL A 15 12.27 -7.25 1.76
C VAL A 15 13.38 -8.29 1.68
N ARG A 16 13.54 -8.94 0.52
CA ARG A 16 14.61 -9.90 0.27
C ARG A 16 15.98 -9.27 0.44
N ALA A 17 16.18 -8.09 -0.15
CA ALA A 17 17.46 -7.40 -0.10
C ALA A 17 17.80 -6.90 1.32
N LEU A 18 16.80 -6.38 2.05
CA LEU A 18 16.95 -6.01 3.46
C LEU A 18 17.26 -7.22 4.35
N SER A 19 16.61 -8.36 4.09
CA SER A 19 16.80 -9.61 4.85
C SER A 19 18.17 -10.24 4.61
N ALA A 20 18.71 -10.10 3.39
CA ALA A 20 20.06 -10.55 3.07
C ALA A 20 21.15 -9.67 3.72
N GLY A 21 20.78 -8.47 4.18
CA GLY A 21 21.68 -7.53 4.85
C GLY A 21 21.73 -7.75 6.35
N ALA A 22 20.80 -7.12 7.08
CA ALA A 22 20.87 -6.98 8.54
C ALA A 22 19.55 -7.25 9.28
N LEU A 23 18.45 -7.50 8.56
CA LEU A 23 17.14 -7.66 9.15
C LEU A 23 16.62 -9.09 9.01
N GLN A 24 15.79 -9.53 9.94
CA GLN A 24 15.14 -10.84 9.92
C GLN A 24 13.63 -10.68 9.71
N PRO A 25 12.97 -11.58 8.95
CA PRO A 25 11.51 -11.58 8.83
C PRO A 25 10.81 -11.71 10.19
N ALA A 26 9.96 -10.73 10.50
CA ALA A 26 9.17 -10.66 11.73
C ALA A 26 7.71 -11.11 11.55
N GLY A 27 7.18 -11.00 10.33
CA GLY A 27 5.81 -11.38 9.98
C GLY A 27 5.28 -10.58 8.79
N GLY A 28 4.17 -11.00 8.22
CA GLY A 28 3.57 -10.38 7.04
C GLY A 28 3.41 -11.36 5.88
N ASP A 29 2.59 -10.98 4.92
CA ASP A 29 2.22 -11.80 3.77
C ASP A 29 1.54 -10.92 2.69
N LEU A 30 1.01 -11.57 1.66
CA LEU A 30 0.06 -11.01 0.73
C LEU A 30 -1.20 -10.55 1.46
N TYR A 31 -1.66 -9.36 1.15
CA TYR A 31 -2.98 -8.86 1.58
C TYR A 31 -3.69 -8.18 0.41
N LEU A 32 -4.98 -7.91 0.62
CA LEU A 32 -5.79 -7.21 -0.36
C LEU A 32 -5.81 -5.72 -0.03
N SER A 33 -5.46 -4.90 -1.02
CA SER A 33 -5.74 -3.47 -1.01
C SER A 33 -7.25 -3.23 -0.97
N LEU A 34 -7.64 -2.07 -0.47
CA LEU A 34 -9.04 -1.69 -0.39
C LEU A 34 -9.58 -1.31 -1.78
N VAL A 35 -10.90 -1.30 -1.87
CA VAL A 35 -11.61 -0.92 -3.08
C VAL A 35 -12.33 0.40 -2.83
N PRO A 36 -12.17 1.41 -3.71
CA PRO A 36 -11.26 1.43 -4.85
C PRO A 36 -9.79 1.43 -4.41
N SER A 37 -8.91 0.88 -5.25
CA SER A 37 -7.45 0.77 -4.99
C SER A 37 -6.74 2.11 -5.19
N LEU A 38 -7.12 3.10 -4.38
CA LEU A 38 -6.61 4.46 -4.39
C LEU A 38 -5.83 4.74 -3.10
N THR A 39 -4.73 5.48 -3.22
CA THR A 39 -3.93 6.00 -2.10
C THR A 39 -4.81 6.64 -1.02
N GLU A 40 -5.78 7.49 -1.41
CA GLU A 40 -6.66 8.23 -0.48
C GLU A 40 -7.63 7.34 0.30
N VAL A 41 -7.82 6.08 -0.13
CA VAL A 41 -8.64 5.08 0.56
C VAL A 41 -7.76 4.12 1.35
N SER A 42 -6.78 3.50 0.68
CA SER A 42 -6.00 2.40 1.26
C SER A 42 -4.99 2.86 2.31
N LYS A 43 -4.29 3.97 2.10
CA LYS A 43 -3.19 4.41 2.98
C LYS A 43 -3.66 4.81 4.38
N PRO A 44 -4.74 5.61 4.57
CA PRO A 44 -5.25 5.91 5.91
C PRO A 44 -5.65 4.64 6.67
N CYS A 45 -6.27 3.68 5.98
CA CYS A 45 -6.70 2.41 6.58
C CYS A 45 -5.52 1.53 6.98
N LEU A 46 -4.49 1.48 6.13
CA LEU A 46 -3.24 0.76 6.39
C LEU A 46 -2.53 1.27 7.66
N LEU A 47 -2.47 2.59 7.83
CA LEU A 47 -1.83 3.22 8.99
C LEU A 47 -2.68 3.15 10.26
N ALA A 48 -3.98 3.40 10.15
CA ALA A 48 -4.90 3.38 11.29
C ALA A 48 -5.30 1.96 11.73
N GLY A 49 -5.14 0.96 10.85
CA GLY A 49 -5.69 -0.38 11.05
C GLY A 49 -7.21 -0.36 11.22
N ALA A 50 -7.90 0.48 10.44
CA ALA A 50 -9.33 0.75 10.51
C ALA A 50 -9.98 0.69 9.12
N LEU A 51 -11.30 0.57 9.06
CA LEU A 51 -12.06 0.58 7.80
C LEU A 51 -12.18 2.01 7.24
N PRO A 52 -12.43 2.20 5.92
CA PRO A 52 -12.46 3.53 5.30
C PRO A 52 -13.39 4.54 5.97
N ASP A 53 -14.59 4.15 6.38
CA ASP A 53 -15.54 5.02 7.08
C ASP A 53 -15.05 5.43 8.47
N GLN A 54 -14.27 4.60 9.13
CA GLN A 54 -13.67 4.86 10.44
C GLN A 54 -12.49 5.84 10.37
N THR A 55 -11.75 5.88 9.26
CA THR A 55 -10.58 6.76 9.09
C THR A 55 -10.90 8.25 8.98
N ARG A 56 -12.18 8.61 8.81
CA ARG A 56 -12.62 10.02 8.83
C ARG A 56 -12.78 10.59 10.23
N VAL A 57 -12.89 9.73 11.24
CA VAL A 57 -13.15 10.12 12.63
C VAL A 57 -11.87 10.60 13.32
N GLN A 58 -10.73 10.01 12.96
CA GLN A 58 -9.44 10.30 13.56
C GLN A 58 -8.34 10.29 12.47
N PRO A 59 -7.42 11.28 12.47
CA PRO A 59 -6.24 11.25 11.60
C PRO A 59 -5.46 9.95 11.75
N ALA A 60 -5.01 9.38 10.63
CA ALA A 60 -4.39 8.05 10.61
C ALA A 60 -3.14 7.93 11.51
N ILE A 61 -2.35 9.01 11.62
CA ILE A 61 -1.17 9.06 12.49
C ILE A 61 -1.54 9.04 13.97
N GLU A 62 -2.63 9.70 14.37
CA GLU A 62 -3.10 9.65 15.76
C GLU A 62 -3.61 8.25 16.12
N ALA A 63 -4.34 7.60 15.20
CA ALA A 63 -4.78 6.23 15.37
C ALA A 63 -3.59 5.25 15.46
N LEU A 64 -2.56 5.45 14.63
CA LEU A 64 -1.32 4.68 14.68
C LEU A 64 -0.61 4.85 16.04
N ALA A 65 -0.44 6.09 16.51
CA ALA A 65 0.18 6.39 17.79
C ALA A 65 -0.55 5.67 18.95
N ALA A 66 -1.88 5.77 18.97
CA ALA A 66 -2.72 5.12 19.97
C ALA A 66 -2.56 3.59 19.95
N ARG A 67 -2.53 2.97 18.76
CA ARG A 67 -2.35 1.51 18.61
C ARG A 67 -0.96 1.03 18.99
N ALA A 68 0.07 1.82 18.69
CA ALA A 68 1.44 1.55 19.08
C ALA A 68 1.70 1.86 20.56
N ALA A 69 0.71 2.37 21.30
CA ALA A 69 0.83 2.80 22.69
C ALA A 69 1.98 3.81 22.91
N VAL A 70 2.16 4.71 21.94
CA VAL A 70 3.15 5.79 21.99
C VAL A 70 2.45 7.15 22.03
N PRO A 71 2.98 8.16 22.76
CA PRO A 71 2.53 9.54 22.64
C PRO A 71 2.66 10.01 21.18
N LEU A 72 1.79 10.93 20.76
CA LEU A 72 1.82 11.46 19.39
C LEU A 72 3.15 12.14 19.07
N GLU A 73 3.77 12.77 20.07
CA GLU A 73 5.10 13.38 19.98
C GLU A 73 6.23 12.35 19.80
N GLY A 74 5.93 11.06 20.00
CA GLY A 74 6.83 9.96 19.70
C GLY A 74 6.69 9.42 18.28
N VAL A 75 5.81 9.99 17.46
CA VAL A 75 5.57 9.59 16.07
C VAL A 75 5.97 10.70 15.11
N ALA A 76 6.79 10.35 14.13
CA ALA A 76 7.12 11.22 13.01
C ALA A 76 6.58 10.67 11.70
N GLU A 77 6.26 11.57 10.78
CA GLU A 77 5.83 11.28 9.42
C GLU A 77 6.66 12.10 8.44
N LEU A 78 7.17 11.46 7.39
CA LEU A 78 7.95 12.15 6.35
C LEU A 78 7.69 11.57 4.97
N ASP A 79 7.92 12.41 3.96
CA ASP A 79 8.01 11.99 2.57
C ASP A 79 9.47 11.68 2.22
N LEU A 80 9.78 10.40 2.07
CA LEU A 80 11.13 9.92 1.79
C LEU A 80 11.39 9.94 0.28
N ARG A 81 12.41 10.70 -0.14
CA ARG A 81 12.78 10.91 -1.55
C ARG A 81 14.25 10.56 -1.79
N PRO A 82 14.66 10.19 -3.02
CA PRO A 82 16.07 9.96 -3.36
C PRO A 82 16.95 11.15 -2.93
N PRO A 83 18.13 10.90 -2.33
CA PRO A 83 18.85 9.62 -2.21
C PRO A 83 18.40 8.69 -1.07
N TYR A 84 17.22 8.90 -0.47
CA TYR A 84 16.64 8.07 0.60
C TYR A 84 17.50 8.02 1.87
N ASP A 85 17.99 9.18 2.27
CA ASP A 85 18.76 9.32 3.51
C ASP A 85 17.82 9.46 4.72
N LEU A 86 17.96 8.54 5.67
CA LEU A 86 17.22 8.54 6.93
C LEU A 86 18.10 8.91 8.14
N SER A 87 19.39 9.17 7.94
CA SER A 87 20.37 9.37 9.02
C SER A 87 19.95 10.47 10.00
N ALA A 88 19.52 11.62 9.49
CA ALA A 88 19.06 12.74 10.32
C ALA A 88 17.85 12.38 11.18
N HIS A 89 16.95 11.52 10.69
CA HIS A 89 15.73 11.14 11.38
C HIS A 89 15.94 9.99 12.37
N MET A 90 16.92 9.12 12.14
CA MET A 90 17.31 8.08 13.10
C MET A 90 18.04 8.66 14.32
N ALA A 91 18.63 9.86 14.19
CA ALA A 91 19.25 10.57 15.31
C ALA A 91 18.23 11.24 16.26
N GLU A 92 16.96 11.34 15.83
CA GLU A 92 15.89 11.91 16.61
C GLU A 92 15.23 10.83 17.50
N SER A 93 14.64 11.22 18.63
CA SER A 93 14.11 10.30 19.64
C SER A 93 12.69 9.79 19.32
N TRP A 94 12.42 9.47 18.06
CA TRP A 94 11.13 8.94 17.63
C TRP A 94 10.97 7.48 18.06
N ARG A 95 9.76 7.10 18.49
CA ARG A 95 9.40 5.69 18.73
C ARG A 95 8.86 5.03 17.48
N VAL A 96 8.19 5.80 16.62
CA VAL A 96 7.62 5.33 15.35
C VAL A 96 7.93 6.36 14.26
N LEU A 97 8.44 5.89 13.13
CA LEU A 97 8.67 6.70 11.95
C LEU A 97 7.87 6.16 10.75
N VAL A 98 6.97 6.96 10.22
CA VAL A 98 6.22 6.67 8.98
C VAL A 98 6.90 7.39 7.82
N ALA A 99 7.68 6.65 7.04
CA ALA A 99 8.26 7.14 5.80
C ALA A 99 7.40 6.74 4.58
N HIS A 100 6.91 7.74 3.84
CA HIS A 100 6.18 7.58 2.59
C HIS A 100 7.12 7.64 1.39
N VAL A 101 7.12 6.59 0.58
CA VAL A 101 7.92 6.51 -0.65
C VAL A 101 6.95 6.59 -1.83
N ARG A 102 6.81 7.78 -2.40
CA ARG A 102 5.83 8.07 -3.48
C ARG A 102 6.41 7.96 -4.89
N THR A 103 7.72 7.78 -5.00
CA THR A 103 8.42 7.74 -6.29
C THR A 103 7.94 6.65 -7.25
N PRO A 104 7.56 5.41 -6.82
CA PRO A 104 7.00 4.43 -7.75
C PRO A 104 5.78 4.96 -8.49
N ASP A 105 4.83 5.54 -7.75
CA ASP A 105 3.60 6.13 -8.30
C ASP A 105 3.86 7.42 -9.08
N GLU A 106 4.45 8.44 -8.43
CA GLU A 106 4.62 9.80 -8.96
C GLU A 106 5.56 9.86 -10.18
N VAL A 107 6.63 9.06 -10.18
CA VAL A 107 7.72 9.17 -11.17
C VAL A 107 7.61 8.11 -12.25
N TRP A 108 7.12 6.90 -11.94
CA TRP A 108 7.21 5.77 -12.86
C TRP A 108 5.85 5.32 -13.40
N LEU A 109 4.87 5.12 -12.51
CA LEU A 109 3.61 4.45 -12.82
C LEU A 109 2.79 5.20 -13.88
N HIS A 110 2.43 6.47 -13.60
CA HIS A 110 1.50 7.23 -14.45
C HIS A 110 2.11 7.81 -15.72
N ARG A 111 3.44 7.77 -15.86
CA ARG A 111 4.12 8.31 -17.04
C ARG A 111 3.89 7.42 -18.26
N PRO A 112 3.85 8.02 -19.48
CA PRO A 112 3.64 7.29 -20.74
C PRO A 112 4.91 6.54 -21.19
N LEU A 113 5.44 5.70 -20.30
CA LEU A 113 6.61 4.87 -20.52
C LEU A 113 6.20 3.50 -21.08
N ARG A 114 7.16 2.75 -21.62
CA ARG A 114 6.94 1.33 -21.91
C ARG A 114 6.97 0.52 -20.62
N ALA A 115 6.30 -0.62 -20.62
CA ALA A 115 6.20 -1.52 -19.48
C ALA A 115 7.55 -1.82 -18.81
N HIS A 116 8.52 -2.30 -19.59
CA HIS A 116 9.84 -2.64 -19.09
C HIS A 116 10.58 -1.43 -18.49
N GLN A 117 10.36 -0.21 -19.00
CA GLN A 117 11.01 1.00 -18.47
C GLN A 117 10.46 1.34 -17.08
N ARG A 118 9.15 1.18 -16.87
CA ARG A 118 8.55 1.35 -15.54
C ARG A 118 9.10 0.34 -14.54
N TRP A 119 9.10 -0.94 -14.92
CA TRP A 119 9.62 -2.00 -14.07
C TRP A 119 11.10 -1.78 -13.71
N LEU A 120 11.95 -1.45 -14.69
CA LEU A 120 13.35 -1.13 -14.42
C LEU A 120 13.48 0.08 -13.48
N GLY A 121 12.75 1.17 -13.76
CA GLY A 121 12.78 2.37 -12.91
C GLY A 121 12.35 2.10 -11.47
N VAL A 122 11.29 1.31 -11.27
CA VAL A 122 10.83 0.94 -9.91
C VAL A 122 11.83 0.04 -9.21
N MET A 123 12.45 -0.90 -9.92
CA MET A 123 13.50 -1.75 -9.32
C MET A 123 14.75 -0.94 -8.95
N GLU A 124 15.14 0.05 -9.77
CA GLU A 124 16.20 0.98 -9.41
C GLU A 124 15.85 1.82 -8.16
N GLU A 125 14.58 2.20 -7.98
CA GLU A 125 14.14 2.84 -6.73
C GLU A 125 14.25 1.89 -5.53
N VAL A 126 13.85 0.63 -5.70
CA VAL A 126 13.99 -0.40 -4.66
C VAL A 126 15.45 -0.58 -4.26
N ASP A 127 16.37 -0.61 -5.22
CA ASP A 127 17.81 -0.73 -4.94
C ASP A 127 18.34 0.48 -4.15
N ARG A 128 18.00 1.70 -4.59
CA ARG A 128 18.37 2.94 -3.89
C ARG A 128 17.80 2.97 -2.47
N LEU A 129 16.54 2.59 -2.32
CA LEU A 129 15.84 2.58 -1.04
C LEU A 129 16.44 1.53 -0.09
N THR A 130 16.75 0.36 -0.61
CA THR A 130 17.46 -0.70 0.13
C THR A 130 18.79 -0.18 0.68
N ALA A 131 19.58 0.50 -0.16
CA ALA A 131 20.86 1.06 0.26
C ALA A 131 20.71 2.08 1.39
N GLY A 132 19.76 3.02 1.27
CA GLY A 132 19.48 4.02 2.29
C GLY A 132 19.01 3.41 3.62
N LEU A 133 18.16 2.39 3.56
CA LEU A 133 17.66 1.69 4.75
C LEU A 133 18.73 0.86 5.44
N LEU A 134 19.55 0.11 4.69
CA LEU A 134 20.63 -0.66 5.29
C LEU A 134 21.64 0.25 5.98
N GLU A 135 21.87 1.45 5.43
CA GLU A 135 22.70 2.45 6.09
C GLU A 135 22.06 2.98 7.37
N ALA A 136 20.77 3.31 7.35
CA ALA A 136 20.02 3.72 8.54
C ALA A 136 20.04 2.65 9.64
N VAL A 137 19.84 1.38 9.27
CA VAL A 137 19.89 0.24 10.20
C VAL A 137 21.28 0.11 10.84
N ARG A 138 22.36 0.30 10.07
CA ARG A 138 23.73 0.27 10.63
C ARG A 138 23.97 1.41 11.62
N GLN A 139 23.43 2.59 11.35
CA GLN A 139 23.59 3.78 12.20
C GLN A 139 22.79 3.68 13.51
N GLN A 140 21.67 2.95 13.51
CA GLN A 140 20.90 2.64 14.72
C GLN A 140 21.70 1.81 15.74
N GLY A 141 22.72 1.08 15.30
CA GLY A 141 23.57 0.26 16.16
C GLY A 141 22.83 -0.95 16.72
N ASP A 142 23.00 -1.22 18.01
CA ASP A 142 22.46 -2.41 18.69
C ASP A 142 21.03 -2.22 19.21
N GLU A 143 20.40 -1.05 18.99
CA GLU A 143 19.04 -0.84 19.45
C GLU A 143 18.04 -1.68 18.64
N PRO A 144 17.07 -2.34 19.29
CA PRO A 144 16.01 -3.07 18.62
C PRO A 144 15.22 -2.18 17.65
N LEU A 145 15.15 -2.60 16.40
CA LEU A 145 14.46 -1.89 15.33
C LEU A 145 13.55 -2.84 14.57
N ALA A 146 12.29 -2.43 14.38
CA ALA A 146 11.34 -3.08 13.49
C ALA A 146 11.04 -2.19 12.28
N VAL A 147 11.11 -2.76 11.07
CA VAL A 147 10.87 -2.08 9.81
C VAL A 147 9.71 -2.75 9.08
N GLY A 148 8.60 -2.04 8.92
CA GLY A 148 7.50 -2.45 8.06
C GLY A 148 7.69 -1.95 6.64
N CYS A 149 7.74 -2.84 5.65
CA CYS A 149 7.73 -2.52 4.22
C CYS A 149 6.35 -2.87 3.66
N LEU A 150 5.51 -1.87 3.43
CA LEU A 150 4.09 -2.05 3.08
C LEU A 150 3.76 -1.29 1.80
N SER A 151 2.75 -1.73 1.05
CA SER A 151 2.20 -0.99 -0.09
C SER A 151 0.70 -0.80 0.02
N ASP A 152 0.20 0.40 -0.20
CA ASP A 152 -1.22 0.71 -0.10
C ASP A 152 -2.05 0.11 -1.23
N HIS A 153 -1.55 0.09 -2.46
CA HIS A 153 -2.13 -0.59 -3.60
C HIS A 153 -1.06 -0.97 -4.63
N GLY A 154 -1.39 -1.88 -5.55
CA GLY A 154 -0.55 -2.14 -6.71
C GLY A 154 -0.97 -1.30 -7.91
N TRP A 155 -0.54 -1.71 -9.10
CA TRP A 155 -0.94 -1.09 -10.36
C TRP A 155 -1.21 -2.13 -11.43
N THR A 156 -1.90 -1.70 -12.48
CA THR A 156 -2.14 -2.49 -13.67
C THR A 156 -1.66 -1.79 -14.92
N GLU A 157 -1.09 -2.59 -15.81
CA GLU A 157 -0.91 -2.22 -17.21
C GLU A 157 -2.10 -2.72 -18.01
N LEU A 158 -2.81 -1.79 -18.64
CA LEU A 158 -3.96 -2.15 -19.46
C LEU A 158 -3.46 -2.83 -20.76
N PRO A 159 -3.95 -4.03 -21.11
CA PRO A 159 -3.63 -4.71 -22.36
C PRO A 159 -4.22 -3.96 -23.55
N ASP A 160 -3.66 -4.13 -24.75
CA ASP A 160 -4.14 -3.48 -25.98
C ASP A 160 -5.62 -3.77 -26.29
N SER A 161 -6.11 -4.92 -25.85
CA SER A 161 -7.51 -5.33 -25.93
C SER A 161 -8.42 -4.77 -24.83
N ALA A 162 -7.93 -3.92 -23.92
CA ALA A 162 -8.72 -3.31 -22.86
C ALA A 162 -9.90 -2.52 -23.42
N GLU A 163 -11.09 -2.79 -22.90
CA GLU A 163 -12.34 -2.16 -23.36
C GLU A 163 -12.58 -0.83 -22.64
N PRO A 164 -12.92 0.25 -23.37
CA PRO A 164 -13.38 1.50 -22.77
C PRO A 164 -14.81 1.36 -22.25
N LEU A 165 -15.08 2.04 -21.14
CA LEU A 165 -16.39 2.28 -20.57
C LEU A 165 -16.76 3.76 -20.77
N SER A 166 -18.03 4.02 -21.08
CA SER A 166 -18.54 5.38 -21.21
C SER A 166 -18.51 6.10 -19.87
N ILE A 167 -18.18 7.40 -19.89
CA ILE A 167 -18.29 8.27 -18.72
C ILE A 167 -19.68 8.93 -18.76
N PRO A 168 -20.53 8.75 -17.73
CA PRO A 168 -21.79 9.46 -17.62
C PRO A 168 -21.57 10.99 -17.61
N GLU A 169 -22.53 11.74 -18.14
CA GLU A 169 -22.43 13.20 -18.18
C GLU A 169 -22.28 13.79 -16.77
N GLY A 170 -21.30 14.68 -16.61
CA GLY A 170 -20.98 15.32 -15.32
C GLY A 170 -20.22 14.44 -14.31
N ALA A 171 -19.97 13.15 -14.62
CA ALA A 171 -19.19 12.29 -13.74
C ALA A 171 -17.71 12.66 -13.75
N VAL A 172 -17.10 12.68 -12.56
CA VAL A 172 -15.66 12.91 -12.39
C VAL A 172 -14.92 11.58 -12.37
N CYS A 173 -14.00 11.40 -13.31
CA CYS A 173 -13.16 10.21 -13.42
C CYS A 173 -11.78 10.44 -12.79
N SER A 174 -11.36 9.51 -11.95
CA SER A 174 -10.05 9.46 -11.29
C SER A 174 -9.24 8.28 -11.83
N HIS A 175 -7.98 8.53 -12.17
CA HIS A 175 -7.01 7.56 -12.70
C HIS A 175 -7.48 6.74 -13.92
N GLY A 176 -8.53 7.19 -14.61
CA GLY A 176 -9.15 6.43 -15.72
C GLY A 176 -9.87 5.14 -15.28
N ARG A 177 -10.02 4.91 -13.97
CA ARG A 177 -10.48 3.63 -13.41
C ARG A 177 -11.65 3.77 -12.45
N VAL A 178 -11.94 4.97 -11.97
CA VAL A 178 -12.93 5.20 -10.93
C VAL A 178 -13.77 6.43 -11.20
N LEU A 179 -15.09 6.36 -11.02
CA LEU A 179 -16.00 7.49 -11.03
C LEU A 179 -16.54 7.75 -9.61
N ARG A 180 -16.67 9.02 -9.21
CA ARG A 180 -17.39 9.37 -7.97
C ARG A 180 -18.90 9.28 -8.19
N GLY A 181 -19.59 8.49 -7.38
CA GLY A 181 -21.02 8.20 -7.48
C GLY A 181 -21.34 6.73 -7.80
N ALA A 182 -22.61 6.36 -7.65
CA ALA A 182 -23.15 5.03 -7.92
C ALA A 182 -23.77 4.97 -9.33
N TYR A 183 -23.00 4.56 -10.33
CA TYR A 183 -23.44 4.36 -11.70
C TYR A 183 -23.51 2.87 -12.02
N CYS A 184 -24.72 2.35 -12.22
CA CYS A 184 -24.92 0.97 -12.63
C CYS A 184 -24.62 0.83 -14.13
N MET A 185 -23.50 0.22 -14.47
CA MET A 185 -23.12 -0.01 -15.87
C MET A 185 -22.37 -1.34 -16.07
N PRO A 186 -22.56 -2.02 -17.22
CA PRO A 186 -21.83 -3.24 -17.52
C PRO A 186 -20.32 -3.05 -17.48
N GLY A 187 -19.61 -3.96 -16.81
CA GLY A 187 -18.14 -3.92 -16.73
C GLY A 187 -17.58 -2.99 -15.65
N ALA A 188 -18.43 -2.42 -14.80
CA ALA A 188 -18.04 -1.74 -13.57
C ALA A 188 -18.81 -2.27 -12.36
N ALA A 189 -18.27 -2.05 -11.17
CA ALA A 189 -18.91 -2.35 -9.89
C ALA A 189 -19.17 -1.06 -9.12
N VAL A 190 -20.32 -0.97 -8.47
CA VAL A 190 -20.60 0.09 -7.50
C VAL A 190 -20.07 -0.37 -6.14
N VAL A 191 -19.31 0.49 -5.50
CA VAL A 191 -18.62 0.26 -4.24
C VAL A 191 -19.16 1.29 -3.26
N GLY A 192 -19.79 0.82 -2.18
CA GLY A 192 -20.50 1.67 -1.22
C GLY A 192 -20.23 1.30 0.23
N SER A 193 -20.86 2.02 1.15
CA SER A 193 -20.72 1.84 2.60
C SER A 193 -21.08 0.44 3.07
N ASP A 194 -22.09 -0.18 2.45
CA ASP A 194 -22.69 -1.40 2.98
C ASP A 194 -21.79 -2.65 2.84
N GLU A 195 -20.93 -2.66 1.81
CA GLU A 195 -20.05 -3.81 1.52
C GLU A 195 -18.57 -3.48 1.69
N PHE A 196 -18.18 -2.24 1.37
CA PHE A 196 -16.77 -1.83 1.31
C PHE A 196 -16.44 -0.73 2.31
N PHE A 197 -17.42 -0.31 3.13
CA PHE A 197 -17.24 0.70 4.18
C PHE A 197 -16.71 2.03 3.64
N VAL A 198 -16.84 2.27 2.33
CA VAL A 198 -16.45 3.55 1.75
C VAL A 198 -17.50 4.61 2.09
N PRO A 199 -17.07 5.83 2.44
CA PRO A 199 -17.95 6.84 3.02
C PRO A 199 -18.83 7.57 2.00
N GLU A 200 -18.51 7.44 0.71
CA GLU A 200 -19.35 7.85 -0.41
C GLU A 200 -19.31 6.74 -1.46
N PRO A 201 -20.32 6.59 -2.33
CA PRO A 201 -20.30 5.55 -3.35
C PRO A 201 -19.35 5.89 -4.51
N TRP A 202 -18.71 4.86 -5.05
CA TRP A 202 -17.79 4.93 -6.19
C TRP A 202 -18.21 3.90 -7.22
N THR A 203 -17.93 4.17 -8.48
CA THR A 203 -18.07 3.20 -9.57
C THR A 203 -16.70 2.86 -10.10
N VAL A 204 -16.31 1.59 -9.98
CA VAL A 204 -14.96 1.10 -10.25
C VAL A 204 -14.97 0.20 -11.48
N ALA A 205 -14.08 0.47 -12.44
CA ALA A 205 -13.92 -0.39 -13.61
C ALA A 205 -13.46 -1.80 -13.20
N SER A 206 -14.16 -2.83 -13.68
CA SER A 206 -13.85 -4.23 -13.39
C SER A 206 -12.81 -4.79 -14.36
N GLY A 207 -11.92 -5.66 -13.85
CA GLY A 207 -10.86 -6.29 -14.67
C GLY A 207 -9.98 -5.24 -15.34
N TYR A 208 -9.66 -5.39 -16.62
CA TYR A 208 -8.74 -4.50 -17.35
C TYR A 208 -9.44 -3.34 -18.09
N ARG A 209 -10.68 -3.00 -17.74
CA ARG A 209 -11.44 -1.92 -18.40
C ARG A 209 -11.03 -0.52 -17.91
N TYR A 210 -11.40 0.53 -18.63
CA TYR A 210 -11.10 1.90 -18.21
C TYR A 210 -12.22 2.85 -18.64
N PHE A 211 -12.36 3.99 -17.97
CA PHE A 211 -13.35 5.00 -18.29
C PHE A 211 -12.82 6.03 -19.30
N GLY A 212 -13.56 6.26 -20.37
CA GLY A 212 -13.28 7.30 -21.36
C GLY A 212 -12.05 6.98 -22.21
N THR A 213 -11.01 7.80 -22.08
CA THR A 213 -9.78 7.66 -22.88
C THR A 213 -8.80 6.72 -22.21
N ARG A 214 -8.16 5.86 -23.01
CA ARG A 214 -7.15 4.92 -22.50
C ARG A 214 -6.01 5.66 -21.81
N PRO A 215 -5.72 5.34 -20.53
CA PRO A 215 -4.53 5.83 -19.85
C PRO A 215 -3.25 5.48 -20.60
N ARG A 216 -2.28 6.39 -20.63
CA ARG A 216 -1.00 6.19 -21.35
C ARG A 216 0.07 5.51 -20.48
N GLY A 217 -0.10 5.50 -19.16
CA GLY A 217 0.77 4.81 -18.20
C GLY A 217 0.11 3.58 -17.60
N ALA A 218 0.72 3.04 -16.55
CA ALA A 218 0.02 2.15 -15.64
C ALA A 218 -1.05 2.95 -14.87
N VAL A 219 -2.01 2.23 -14.30
CA VAL A 219 -3.12 2.83 -13.54
C VAL A 219 -3.45 1.99 -12.31
N HIS A 220 -4.11 2.62 -11.37
CA HIS A 220 -4.69 1.98 -10.19
C HIS A 220 -6.13 2.49 -9.98
N GLY A 221 -6.79 2.07 -8.91
CA GLY A 221 -8.17 2.41 -8.56
C GLY A 221 -9.19 1.34 -8.97
N GLY A 222 -8.80 0.42 -9.85
CA GLY A 222 -9.59 -0.69 -10.37
C GLY A 222 -9.65 -1.94 -9.49
N LEU A 223 -10.11 -3.02 -10.12
CA LEU A 223 -10.33 -4.35 -9.51
C LEU A 223 -9.49 -5.45 -10.17
N THR A 224 -8.30 -5.14 -10.68
CA THR A 224 -7.40 -6.19 -11.15
C THR A 224 -6.67 -6.88 -10.00
N PRO A 225 -6.28 -8.15 -10.16
CA PRO A 225 -5.41 -8.81 -9.19
C PRO A 225 -4.11 -8.04 -8.92
N GLN A 226 -3.53 -7.38 -9.92
CA GLN A 226 -2.28 -6.62 -9.74
C GLN A 226 -2.46 -5.33 -8.93
N GLU A 227 -3.65 -4.72 -8.96
CA GLU A 227 -3.99 -3.56 -8.13
C GLU A 227 -4.33 -3.97 -6.69
N LEU A 228 -5.04 -5.11 -6.53
CA LEU A 228 -5.57 -5.54 -5.24
C LEU A 228 -4.62 -6.42 -4.44
N ALA A 229 -3.87 -7.33 -5.07
CA ALA A 229 -2.99 -8.26 -4.36
C ALA A 229 -1.63 -7.59 -4.09
N VAL A 230 -1.50 -6.99 -2.91
CA VAL A 230 -0.31 -6.27 -2.46
C VAL A 230 0.44 -7.06 -1.38
N TRP A 231 1.68 -6.68 -1.12
CA TRP A 231 2.54 -7.37 -0.16
C TRP A 231 2.96 -6.42 0.95
N GLY A 232 3.08 -6.96 2.16
CA GLY A 232 3.61 -6.23 3.30
C GLY A 232 4.36 -7.17 4.22
N GLN A 233 5.52 -6.72 4.69
CA GLN A 233 6.35 -7.51 5.58
C GLN A 233 7.00 -6.64 6.63
N TRP A 234 6.95 -7.11 7.86
CA TRP A 234 7.72 -6.62 8.97
C TRP A 234 9.05 -7.37 9.04
N LEU A 235 10.09 -6.62 9.31
CA LEU A 235 11.46 -7.05 9.48
C LEU A 235 11.97 -6.54 10.83
N THR A 236 12.92 -7.21 11.46
CA THR A 236 13.47 -6.79 12.77
C THR A 236 14.98 -7.04 12.87
N THR A 237 15.69 -6.27 13.69
CA THR A 237 17.08 -6.54 14.08
C THR A 237 17.20 -7.57 15.22
N THR A 238 16.11 -7.84 15.93
CA THR A 238 16.09 -8.81 17.04
C THR A 238 15.84 -10.23 16.53
N GLU A 239 16.41 -11.24 17.18
CA GLU A 239 16.01 -12.63 16.92
C GLU A 239 14.51 -12.78 17.16
N ASN A 240 13.81 -13.30 16.16
CA ASN A 240 12.39 -13.56 16.27
C ASN A 240 12.23 -14.84 17.10
N GLU A 241 11.69 -14.75 18.31
CA GLU A 241 11.26 -15.96 19.03
C GLU A 241 10.28 -16.71 18.11
N GLU A 242 10.50 -18.01 17.90
CA GLU A 242 9.63 -18.82 17.03
C GLU A 242 8.17 -18.58 17.41
N SER A 243 7.42 -17.95 16.51
CA SER A 243 6.00 -17.72 16.72
C SER A 243 5.32 -19.08 16.77
N LEU A 244 4.94 -19.54 17.96
CA LEU A 244 4.20 -20.78 18.11
C LEU A 244 2.89 -20.66 17.31
N PRO A 245 2.56 -21.65 16.46
CA PRO A 245 1.36 -21.57 15.65
C PRO A 245 0.13 -21.37 16.55
N LEU A 246 -0.63 -20.33 16.24
CA LEU A 246 -1.87 -19.97 16.93
C LEU A 246 -2.86 -21.13 16.79
N SER A 247 -3.02 -21.89 17.87
CA SER A 247 -3.91 -23.04 17.90
C SER A 247 -5.30 -22.58 18.30
N LEU A 248 -6.13 -22.28 17.30
CA LEU A 248 -7.54 -21.95 17.52
C LEU A 248 -8.35 -23.25 17.63
N ARG A 249 -8.94 -23.48 18.80
CA ARG A 249 -9.92 -24.55 19.03
C ARG A 249 -11.31 -23.94 19.13
N LEU A 250 -12.16 -24.21 18.15
CA LEU A 250 -13.58 -23.89 18.22
C LEU A 250 -14.30 -24.97 19.02
N GLU A 251 -14.79 -24.63 20.21
CA GLU A 251 -15.60 -25.51 21.04
C GLU A 251 -17.08 -25.09 20.94
N GLY A 252 -17.92 -25.99 20.43
CA GLY A 252 -19.35 -25.77 20.28
C GLY A 252 -20.05 -26.95 19.60
N GLN A 253 -21.37 -27.06 19.77
CA GLN A 253 -22.19 -27.99 19.00
C GLN A 253 -22.57 -27.37 17.65
N LEU A 254 -22.26 -28.05 16.55
CA LEU A 254 -22.81 -27.73 15.24
C LEU A 254 -24.31 -28.06 15.23
N LEU A 255 -25.15 -27.04 15.39
CA LEU A 255 -26.58 -27.16 15.15
C LEU A 255 -26.83 -27.04 13.65
N ARG A 256 -27.25 -28.16 13.02
CA ARG A 256 -27.77 -28.13 11.65
C ARG A 256 -29.23 -27.67 11.70
N GLY A 257 -29.51 -26.51 11.11
CA GLY A 257 -30.85 -26.06 10.76
C GLY A 257 -31.24 -26.54 9.36
#